data_AF-A0A495A6Y9-F1
#
_entry.id   AF-A0A495A6Y9-F1
#
_cell.length_a   1.000
_cell.length_b   1.000
_cell.length_c   1.000
_cell.angle_alpha   90.00
_cell.angle_beta   90.00
_cell.angle_gamma   90.00
#
_symmetry.space_group_name_H-M   'P 1'
#
loop_
_entity.id
_entity.type
_entity.pdbx_description
1 polymer ?
#
loop_
_entity_poly.entity_id
_entity_poly.type
_entity_poly.pdbx_seq_one_letter_code
_entity_poly.pdbx_strand_id
1 'polypeptide(L)' 'MAFSRGPKEPVPEVETNVWSCTSDDCQGWMRESFSFNEEPSCPLCESTMEREVRVLPEVK' A
#
# COMPACT_ATOMS: atom_id res chain seq x y z
N MET A 1 -21.74 -28.71 16.55
CA MET A 1 -20.30 -28.47 16.37
C MET A 1 -20.08 -26.96 16.38
N ALA A 2 -19.44 -26.43 17.43
CA ALA A 2 -19.18 -24.99 17.54
C ALA A 2 -17.91 -24.66 16.76
N PHE A 3 -18.04 -23.96 15.63
CA PHE A 3 -16.91 -23.42 14.88
C PHE A 3 -16.42 -22.17 15.61
N SER A 4 -15.64 -22.35 16.67
CA SER A 4 -14.93 -21.27 17.34
C SER A 4 -13.92 -20.67 16.35
N ARG A 5 -14.35 -19.63 15.63
CA ARG A 5 -13.41 -18.68 15.01
C ARG A 5 -12.74 -17.96 16.18
N GLY A 6 -11.60 -18.49 16.63
CA GLY A 6 -10.79 -17.87 17.67
C GLY A 6 -10.53 -16.39 17.33
N PRO A 7 -10.24 -15.55 18.33
CA PRO A 7 -9.93 -14.15 18.08
C PRO A 7 -8.78 -14.08 17.08
N LYS A 8 -9.01 -13.45 15.93
CA LYS A 8 -7.93 -13.11 15.00
C LYS A 8 -7.03 -12.12 15.74
N GLU A 9 -5.78 -12.50 15.97
CA GLU A 9 -4.77 -11.56 16.45
C GLU A 9 -4.76 -10.34 15.52
N PRO A 10 -4.70 -9.12 16.08
CA PRO A 10 -4.59 -7.92 15.26
C PRO A 10 -3.31 -8.00 14.43
N VAL A 11 -3.43 -7.83 13.11
CA VAL A 11 -2.26 -7.78 12.24
C VAL A 11 -1.43 -6.57 12.65
N PRO A 12 -0.11 -6.72 12.89
CA PRO A 12 0.74 -5.59 13.21
C PRO A 12 0.69 -4.59 12.06
N GLU A 13 0.42 -3.34 12.41
CA GLU A 13 0.46 -2.22 11.49
C GLU A 13 1.91 -1.75 11.37
N VAL A 14 2.43 -1.66 10.15
CA VAL A 14 3.81 -1.29 9.88
C VAL A 14 3.85 -0.05 9.00
N GLU A 15 4.80 0.84 9.29
CA GLU A 15 5.09 1.99 8.43
C GLU A 15 5.72 1.47 7.13
N THR A 16 4.99 1.62 6.03
CA THR A 16 5.42 1.18 4.71
C THR A 16 5.55 2.39 3.81
N ASN A 17 6.70 2.53 3.15
CA ASN A 17 6.83 3.50 2.07
C ASN A 17 5.97 3.07 0.89
N VAL A 18 5.14 3.99 0.41
CA VAL A 18 4.27 3.80 -0.74
C VAL A 18 4.48 4.92 -1.74
N TRP A 19 4.29 4.61 -2.99
CA TRP A 19 4.12 5.57 -4.08
C TRP A 19 2.65 5.93 -4.14
N SER A 20 2.33 7.17 -3.83
CA SER A 20 1.00 7.75 -3.94
C SER A 20 0.91 8.53 -5.26
N CYS A 21 -0.16 8.34 -6.03
CA CYS A 21 -0.33 9.12 -7.24
C CYS A 21 -0.63 10.59 -6.91
N THR A 22 -0.01 11.51 -7.64
CA THR A 22 -0.19 12.97 -7.45
C THR A 22 -1.46 13.51 -8.10
N SER A 23 -2.19 12.69 -8.85
CA SER A 23 -3.41 13.09 -9.56
C SER A 23 -4.62 13.00 -8.63
N ASP A 24 -5.38 14.10 -8.49
CA ASP A 24 -6.63 14.13 -7.71
C ASP A 24 -7.70 13.16 -8.25
N ASP A 25 -7.67 12.87 -9.56
CA ASP A 25 -8.55 11.91 -10.22
C ASP A 25 -8.10 10.44 -10.04
N CYS A 26 -6.92 10.21 -9.45
CA CYS A 26 -6.36 8.88 -9.26
C CYS A 26 -5.87 8.66 -7.83
N GLN A 27 -6.66 7.95 -7.02
CA GLN A 27 -6.28 7.54 -5.66
C GLN A 27 -5.42 6.26 -5.65
N GLY A 28 -4.68 6.02 -6.73
CA GLY A 28 -3.81 4.86 -6.89
C GLY A 28 -2.57 5.02 -6.05
N TRP A 29 -2.26 4.02 -5.23
CA TRP A 29 -0.98 3.93 -4.56
C TRP A 29 -0.43 2.51 -4.66
N MET A 30 0.89 2.38 -4.63
CA MET A 30 1.59 1.09 -4.65
C MET A 30 2.71 1.09 -3.61
N ARG A 31 3.13 -0.08 -3.12
CA ARG A 31 4.27 -0.10 -2.18
C ARG A 31 5.57 0.18 -2.90
N GLU A 32 6.46 0.91 -2.24
CA GLU A 32 7.81 1.18 -2.76
C GLU A 32 8.56 -0.12 -3.06
N SER A 33 8.38 -1.15 -2.23
CA SER A 33 9.00 -2.47 -2.40
C SER A 33 8.61 -3.21 -3.69
N PHE A 34 7.55 -2.77 -4.38
CA PHE A 34 7.13 -3.33 -5.67
C PHE A 34 7.52 -2.46 -6.86
N SER A 35 8.11 -1.29 -6.62
CA SER A 35 8.69 -0.47 -7.68
C SER A 35 10.16 -0.83 -7.85
N PHE A 36 10.56 -1.13 -9.09
CA PHE A 36 11.97 -1.25 -9.46
C PHE A 36 12.58 0.09 -9.89
N ASN A 37 11.75 1.10 -10.14
CA ASN A 37 12.18 2.44 -10.53
C ASN A 37 12.22 3.38 -9.33
N GLU A 38 13.17 4.30 -9.33
CA GLU A 38 13.30 5.36 -8.31
C GLU A 38 12.11 6.32 -8.32
N GLU A 39 11.46 6.52 -9.47
CA GLU A 39 10.20 7.27 -9.62
C GLU A 39 9.28 6.51 -10.59
N PRO A 40 8.36 5.67 -10.10
CA PRO A 40 7.40 5.01 -10.96
C PRO A 40 6.31 5.99 -11.43
N SER A 41 5.85 5.79 -12.66
CA SER A 41 4.59 6.37 -13.14
C SER A 41 3.41 5.48 -12.72
N CYS A 42 2.28 6.10 -12.43
CA CYS A 42 1.07 5.40 -12.03
C CYS A 42 0.56 4.52 -13.19
N PRO A 43 0.33 3.22 -13.02
CA PRO A 43 -0.15 2.36 -14.10
C PRO A 43 -1.62 2.62 -14.49
N LEU A 44 -2.35 3.42 -13.70
CA LEU A 44 -3.76 3.73 -13.94
C LEU A 44 -3.97 5.00 -14.77
N CYS A 45 -3.17 6.03 -14.50
CA CYS A 45 -3.33 7.35 -15.11
C CYS A 45 -2.02 7.92 -15.69
N GLU A 46 -0.94 7.13 -15.67
CA GLU A 46 0.39 7.46 -16.18
C GLU A 46 1.02 8.72 -15.56
N SER A 47 0.41 9.26 -14.50
CA SER A 47 0.89 10.43 -13.77
C SER A 47 2.05 10.07 -12.87
N THR A 48 2.83 11.08 -12.49
CA THR A 48 3.92 10.92 -11.52
C THR A 48 3.39 10.43 -10.17
N MET A 49 4.21 9.67 -9.46
CA MET A 49 3.91 9.25 -8.09
C MET A 49 4.91 9.88 -7.11
N GLU A 50 4.47 10.17 -5.90
CA GLU A 50 5.28 10.71 -4.81
C GLU A 50 5.45 9.68 -3.68
N ARG A 51 6.57 9.76 -2.95
CA ARG A 51 6.82 8.88 -1.79
C ARG A 51 6.06 9.39 -0.59
N GLU A 52 5.18 8.53 -0.07
CA GLU A 52 4.39 8.77 1.13
C GLU A 52 4.61 7.60 2.11
N VAL A 53 4.59 7.86 3.40
CA VAL A 53 4.64 6.80 4.42
C VAL A 53 3.20 6.47 4.83
N ARG A 54 2.79 5.22 4.67
CA ARG A 54 1.47 4.75 5.11
C ARG A 54 1.57 3.59 6.08
N VAL A 55 0.73 3.66 7.10
CA VAL A 55 0.57 2.59 8.08
C VAL A 55 -0.36 1.54 7.48
N LEU A 56 0.20 0.36 7.17
CA LEU A 56 -0.51 -0.72 6.52
C LEU A 56 -0.30 -2.02 7.29
N PRO A 57 -1.25 -2.97 7.24
CA PRO A 57 -1.05 -4.28 7.84
C PRO A 57 0.14 -5.00 7.20
N GLU A 58 0.99 -5.63 8.04
CA GLU A 58 2.06 -6.49 7.55
C GLU A 58 1.48 -7.61 6.68
N VAL A 59 1.93 -7.70 5.43
CA VAL A 59 1.56 -8.81 4.54
C VAL A 59 2.74 -9.77 4.54
N LYS A 60 2.58 -10.91 5.23
CA LYS A 60 3.50 -12.06 5.19
C LYS A 60 3.22 -12.93 3.97
#